data_AF-A0A2U1CGF0-F1
#
_entry.id   AF-A0A2U1CGF0-F1
#
_cell.length_a   1.000
_cell.length_b   1.000
_cell.length_c   1.000
_cell.angle_alpha   90.00
_cell.angle_beta   90.00
_cell.angle_gamma   90.00
#
_symmetry.space_group_name_H-M   'P 1'
#
loop_
_entity.id
_entity.type
_entity.pdbx_description
1 polymer ?
#
loop_
_entity_poly.entity_id
_entity_poly.type
_entity_poly.pdbx_seq_one_letter_code
_entity_poly.pdbx_strand_id
1 'polypeptide(L)'
;MEINGWHYDYEKLPYWDIRDRFSYVFDELYENEQSDTACLIYSIAEVSMCNEVGCLAVLRQKSSPELMINVTSFHFPRQHVCYSLNGKYIFLKAHVYMEAENRILCPIIIIDLFNDKFASADIHANTTCSTFKELNSNQILVTSPLIKKEHEDVLFMFSQLKWFPILELNQFQF
;
A
#
# COMPACT_ATOMS: atom_id res chain seq x y z
N MET A 1 12.70 -9.17 -16.18
CA MET A 1 12.04 -7.91 -16.58
C MET A 1 12.59 -6.78 -15.72
N GLU A 2 12.44 -5.51 -16.10
CA GLU A 2 12.94 -4.36 -15.34
C GLU A 2 11.85 -3.30 -15.21
N ILE A 3 11.68 -2.75 -14.00
CA ILE A 3 10.83 -1.59 -13.74
C ILE A 3 11.65 -0.58 -12.93
N ASN A 4 11.90 0.62 -13.48
CA ASN A 4 12.71 1.69 -12.85
C ASN A 4 14.09 1.21 -12.30
N GLY A 5 14.80 0.34 -13.04
CA GLY A 5 16.09 -0.20 -12.61
C GLY A 5 16.02 -1.34 -11.59
N TRP A 6 14.81 -1.80 -11.22
CA TRP A 6 14.63 -3.00 -10.40
C TRP A 6 14.50 -4.23 -11.30
N HIS A 7 15.52 -5.08 -11.29
CA HIS A 7 15.56 -6.32 -12.06
C HIS A 7 14.99 -7.49 -11.26
N TYR A 8 13.69 -7.74 -11.40
CA TYR A 8 12.99 -8.84 -10.74
C TYR A 8 12.21 -9.70 -11.74
N ASP A 9 11.91 -10.93 -11.35
CA ASP A 9 11.09 -11.87 -12.12
C ASP A 9 9.60 -11.62 -11.86
N TYR A 10 9.10 -10.48 -12.35
CA TYR A 10 7.73 -10.02 -12.10
C TYR A 10 6.65 -10.99 -12.60
N GLU A 11 6.97 -11.83 -13.59
CA GLU A 11 6.07 -12.87 -14.11
C GLU A 11 5.72 -13.94 -13.07
N LYS A 12 6.50 -14.05 -11.98
CA LYS A 12 6.20 -14.91 -10.84
C LYS A 12 5.25 -14.27 -9.83
N LEU A 13 4.94 -12.98 -9.95
CA LEU A 13 3.97 -12.35 -9.06
C LEU A 13 2.57 -12.92 -9.34
N PRO A 14 1.77 -13.22 -8.30
CA PRO A 14 0.40 -13.68 -8.47
C PRO A 14 -0.39 -12.73 -9.36
N TYR A 15 -1.20 -13.30 -10.27
CA TYR A 15 -2.07 -12.60 -11.22
C TYR A 15 -1.35 -11.81 -12.32
N TRP A 16 -0.03 -11.87 -12.39
CA TRP A 16 0.72 -11.21 -13.46
C TRP A 16 0.37 -11.75 -14.85
N ASP A 17 0.12 -13.05 -14.95
CA ASP A 17 -0.18 -13.78 -16.20
C ASP A 17 -1.56 -13.45 -16.79
N ILE A 18 -2.50 -12.99 -15.96
CA ILE A 18 -3.86 -12.67 -16.40
C ILE A 18 -4.05 -11.17 -16.73
N ARG A 19 -3.00 -10.36 -16.61
CA ARG A 19 -3.09 -8.90 -16.75
C ARG A 19 -3.62 -8.44 -18.11
N ASP A 20 -3.34 -9.18 -19.17
CA ASP A 20 -3.80 -8.88 -20.55
C ASP A 20 -5.31 -9.04 -20.72
N ARG A 21 -6.01 -9.58 -19.72
CA ARG A 21 -7.48 -9.68 -19.71
C ARG A 21 -8.17 -8.37 -19.34
N PHE A 22 -7.44 -7.42 -18.75
CA PHE A 22 -8.02 -6.16 -18.27
C PHE A 22 -7.81 -5.04 -19.29
N SER A 23 -8.84 -4.20 -19.46
CA SER A 23 -8.79 -3.05 -20.37
C SER A 23 -7.79 -1.97 -19.94
N TYR A 24 -7.43 -1.95 -18.65
CA TYR A 24 -6.51 -0.99 -18.06
C TYR A 24 -5.52 -1.74 -17.19
N VAL A 25 -4.24 -1.51 -17.45
CA VAL A 25 -3.13 -2.13 -16.73
C VAL A 25 -2.17 -1.01 -16.35
N PHE A 26 -1.88 -0.91 -15.06
CA PHE A 26 -0.93 0.00 -14.43
C PHE A 26 0.06 -0.77 -13.55
N ASP A 27 1.33 -0.37 -13.62
CA ASP A 27 2.38 -0.82 -12.72
C ASP A 27 3.08 0.45 -12.21
N GLU A 28 2.89 0.76 -10.93
CA GLU A 28 3.49 1.94 -10.31
C GLU A 28 4.49 1.50 -9.25
N LEU A 29 5.78 1.69 -9.56
CA LEU A 29 6.89 1.36 -8.68
C LEU A 29 7.47 2.64 -8.07
N TYR A 30 7.45 2.69 -6.74
CA TYR A 30 7.98 3.78 -5.93
C TYR A 30 9.16 3.25 -5.13
N GLU A 31 10.33 3.84 -5.32
CA GLU A 31 11.54 3.44 -4.61
C GLU A 31 11.96 4.43 -3.54
N ASN A 32 12.71 3.94 -2.56
CA ASN A 32 13.34 4.76 -1.55
C ASN A 32 14.81 4.36 -1.39
N GLU A 33 15.71 5.26 -1.76
CA GLU A 33 17.16 5.00 -1.76
C GLU A 33 17.73 4.72 -0.37
N GLN A 34 17.18 5.33 0.69
CA GLN A 34 17.70 5.17 2.05
C GLN A 34 17.47 3.78 2.63
N SER A 35 16.32 3.20 2.32
CA SER A 35 15.97 1.84 2.75
C SER A 35 16.38 0.77 1.75
N ASP A 36 16.82 1.16 0.54
CA ASP A 36 17.06 0.27 -0.59
C ASP A 36 15.87 -0.67 -0.83
N THR A 37 14.66 -0.08 -0.89
CA THR A 37 13.41 -0.78 -1.13
C THR A 37 12.60 -0.15 -2.25
N ALA A 38 11.72 -0.95 -2.84
CA ALA A 38 10.72 -0.50 -3.79
C ALA A 38 9.36 -1.11 -3.48
N CYS A 39 8.33 -0.29 -3.62
CA CYS A 39 6.95 -0.64 -3.47
C CYS A 39 6.28 -0.59 -4.84
N LEU A 40 5.83 -1.74 -5.32
CA LEU A 40 5.14 -1.91 -6.59
C LEU A 40 3.64 -2.14 -6.32
N ILE A 41 2.79 -1.27 -6.86
CA ILE A 41 1.37 -1.57 -7.04
C ILE A 41 1.20 -2.02 -8.48
N TYR A 42 0.79 -3.28 -8.67
CA TYR A 42 0.67 -3.90 -9.99
C TYR A 42 -0.72 -4.50 -10.20
N SER A 43 -1.13 -4.57 -11.46
CA SER A 43 -2.55 -4.57 -11.78
C SER A 43 -3.31 -5.89 -11.59
N ILE A 44 -4.49 -5.73 -11.01
CA ILE A 44 -5.71 -6.50 -11.29
C ILE A 44 -6.83 -5.46 -11.43
N ALA A 45 -7.00 -4.87 -12.61
CA ALA A 45 -8.00 -3.81 -12.76
C ALA A 45 -9.42 -4.39 -12.85
N GLU A 46 -10.08 -4.56 -11.71
CA GLU A 46 -11.51 -4.85 -11.67
C GLU A 46 -12.32 -3.54 -11.77
N VAL A 47 -12.92 -3.29 -12.94
CA VAL A 47 -13.72 -2.08 -13.20
C VAL A 47 -15.17 -2.32 -12.78
N SER A 48 -15.44 -2.37 -11.47
CA SER A 48 -16.76 -2.01 -10.96
C SER A 48 -16.65 -0.63 -10.28
N MET A 49 -17.47 0.33 -10.73
CA MET A 49 -17.48 1.73 -10.24
C MET A 49 -16.20 2.57 -10.48
N CYS A 50 -15.44 2.33 -11.55
CA CYS A 50 -14.31 3.17 -11.99
C CYS A 50 -13.09 3.26 -11.05
N ASN A 51 -12.90 2.31 -10.13
CA ASN A 51 -11.71 2.28 -9.28
C ASN A 51 -10.67 1.28 -9.82
N GLU A 52 -9.56 1.79 -10.34
CA GLU A 52 -8.39 0.99 -10.69
C GLU A 52 -7.71 0.51 -9.40
N VAL A 53 -7.71 -0.81 -9.20
CA VAL A 53 -7.06 -1.44 -8.05
C VAL A 53 -6.04 -2.50 -8.49
N GLY A 54 -5.15 -2.90 -7.60
CA GLY A 54 -4.12 -3.89 -7.87
C GLY A 54 -3.59 -4.58 -6.62
N CYS A 55 -2.64 -5.49 -6.83
CA CYS A 55 -1.87 -6.12 -5.78
C CYS A 55 -0.65 -5.27 -5.39
N LEU A 56 -0.09 -5.56 -4.23
CA LEU A 56 1.10 -4.91 -3.73
C LEU A 56 2.27 -5.90 -3.73
N ALA A 57 3.44 -5.48 -4.17
CA ALA A 57 4.70 -6.17 -3.93
C ALA A 57 5.71 -5.19 -3.33
N VAL A 58 6.43 -5.60 -2.29
CA VAL A 58 7.56 -4.84 -1.75
C VAL A 58 8.82 -5.63 -2.04
N LEU A 59 9.76 -4.98 -2.71
CA LEU A 59 11.09 -5.48 -3.01
C LEU A 59 12.12 -4.77 -2.13
N ARG A 60 13.24 -5.45 -1.87
CA ARG A 60 14.42 -4.88 -1.21
C ARG A 60 15.68 -5.25 -1.98
N GLN A 61 16.76 -4.51 -1.74
CA GLN A 61 18.09 -4.72 -2.32
C GLN A 61 18.11 -4.53 -3.84
N LYS A 62 18.17 -3.28 -4.33
CA LYS A 62 18.08 -2.99 -5.78
C LYS A 62 19.12 -3.74 -6.63
N SER A 63 20.30 -3.97 -6.08
CA SER A 63 21.39 -4.71 -6.76
C SER A 63 21.10 -6.21 -6.96
N SER A 64 20.26 -6.80 -6.11
CA SER A 64 19.82 -8.20 -6.19
C SER A 64 18.39 -8.30 -5.62
N PRO A 65 17.37 -7.84 -6.36
CA PRO A 65 16.02 -7.66 -5.82
C PRO A 65 15.44 -8.93 -5.20
N GLU A 66 15.05 -8.82 -3.93
CA GLU A 66 14.34 -9.86 -3.18
C GLU A 66 12.91 -9.43 -2.89
N LEU A 67 11.95 -10.36 -3.04
CA LEU A 67 10.56 -10.12 -2.65
C LEU A 67 10.42 -10.22 -1.13
N MET A 68 10.07 -9.11 -0.48
CA MET A 68 9.83 -9.04 0.95
C MET A 68 8.41 -9.47 1.31
N ILE A 69 7.41 -8.90 0.61
CA ILE A 69 6.01 -9.27 0.75
C ILE A 69 5.28 -9.07 -0.56
N ASN A 70 4.28 -9.91 -0.84
CA ASN A 70 3.32 -9.73 -1.90
C ASN A 70 1.91 -9.87 -1.31
N VAL A 71 1.09 -8.83 -1.43
CA VAL A 71 -0.25 -8.78 -0.82
C VAL A 71 -1.30 -8.93 -1.91
N THR A 72 -2.12 -9.96 -1.76
CA THR A 72 -3.15 -10.36 -2.74
C THR A 72 -4.51 -10.61 -2.11
N SER A 73 -4.62 -10.60 -0.78
CA SER A 73 -5.87 -10.85 -0.06
C SER A 73 -6.84 -9.67 -0.09
N PHE A 74 -6.35 -8.48 -0.44
CA PHE A 74 -7.11 -7.27 -0.66
C PHE A 74 -6.37 -6.39 -1.67
N HIS A 75 -7.00 -5.30 -2.11
CA HIS A 75 -6.50 -4.52 -3.23
C HIS A 75 -6.02 -3.14 -2.82
N PHE A 76 -5.17 -2.55 -3.64
CA PHE A 76 -4.63 -1.22 -3.45
C PHE A 76 -5.09 -0.35 -4.63
N PRO A 77 -5.80 0.76 -4.38
CA PRO A 77 -6.10 1.70 -5.46
C PRO A 77 -4.80 2.28 -6.02
N ARG A 78 -4.85 2.72 -7.27
CA ARG A 78 -3.80 3.54 -7.86
C ARG A 78 -3.55 4.78 -6.99
N GLN A 79 -2.35 4.88 -6.41
CA GLN A 79 -2.01 5.90 -5.42
C GLN A 79 -0.50 6.14 -5.35
N HIS A 80 -0.11 7.33 -4.89
CA HIS A 80 1.29 7.59 -4.57
C HIS A 80 1.68 6.86 -3.28
N VAL A 81 2.70 6.01 -3.33
CA VAL A 81 3.24 5.35 -2.15
C VAL A 81 4.06 6.35 -1.33
N CYS A 82 3.72 6.50 -0.05
CA CYS A 82 4.44 7.41 0.84
C CYS A 82 5.44 6.63 1.70
N TYR A 83 6.70 7.05 1.65
CA TYR A 83 7.74 6.59 2.56
C TYR A 83 7.90 7.57 3.73
N SER A 84 8.31 7.07 4.89
CA SER A 84 8.81 7.92 5.97
C SER A 84 10.14 8.57 5.56
N LEU A 85 10.50 9.67 6.23
CA LEU A 85 11.70 10.46 5.91
C LEU A 85 13.00 9.65 5.97
N ASN A 86 13.03 8.62 6.83
CA ASN A 86 14.15 7.70 7.00
C ASN A 86 14.00 6.39 6.19
N GLY A 87 12.97 6.27 5.36
CA GLY A 87 12.66 5.06 4.59
C GLY A 87 12.21 3.85 5.43
N LYS A 88 12.02 3.99 6.74
CA LYS A 88 11.64 2.88 7.62
C LYS A 88 10.23 2.37 7.36
N TYR A 89 9.30 3.27 7.05
CA TYR A 89 7.89 2.95 6.92
C TYR A 89 7.36 3.24 5.53
N ILE A 90 6.42 2.40 5.08
CA ILE A 90 5.55 2.67 3.94
C ILE A 90 4.13 2.90 4.46
N PHE A 91 3.45 3.91 3.93
CA PHE A 91 2.04 4.21 4.20
C PHE A 91 1.22 4.05 2.91
N LEU A 92 0.18 3.24 3.00
CA LEU A 92 -0.68 2.86 1.88
C LEU A 92 -2.14 2.86 2.32
N LYS A 93 -3.04 3.28 1.45
CA LYS A 93 -4.46 2.99 1.58
C LYS A 93 -4.75 1.63 0.93
N ALA A 94 -5.49 0.76 1.62
CA ALA A 94 -6.00 -0.49 1.04
C ALA A 94 -7.52 -0.41 0.84
N HIS A 95 -8.05 -1.23 -0.07
CA HIS A 95 -9.47 -1.47 -0.29
C HIS A 95 -9.78 -2.93 0.07
N VAL A 96 -10.57 -3.11 1.12
CA VAL A 96 -10.95 -4.43 1.64
C VAL A 96 -12.46 -4.60 1.45
N TYR A 97 -12.88 -5.55 0.62
CA TYR A 97 -14.29 -5.83 0.40
C TYR A 97 -14.84 -6.71 1.54
N MET A 98 -15.79 -6.17 2.30
CA MET A 98 -16.49 -6.87 3.37
C MET A 98 -17.80 -7.41 2.82
N GLU A 99 -17.76 -8.65 2.31
CA GLU A 99 -18.91 -9.29 1.65
C GLU A 99 -20.16 -9.32 2.54
N ALA A 100 -20.00 -9.69 3.82
CA ALA A 100 -21.11 -9.78 4.78
C ALA A 100 -21.89 -8.47 4.98
N GLU A 101 -21.22 -7.33 4.77
CA GLU A 101 -21.79 -5.98 4.95
C GLU A 101 -22.01 -5.26 3.60
N ASN A 102 -21.64 -5.90 2.49
CA ASN A 102 -21.62 -5.34 1.15
C ASN A 102 -20.99 -3.93 1.11
N ARG A 103 -19.84 -3.77 1.76
CA ARG A 103 -19.13 -2.49 1.87
C ARG A 103 -17.64 -2.64 1.58
N ILE A 104 -16.99 -1.54 1.20
CA ILE A 104 -15.53 -1.48 1.07
C ILE A 104 -14.98 -0.71 2.27
N LEU A 105 -14.11 -1.36 3.05
CA LEU A 105 -13.28 -0.71 4.04
C LEU A 105 -12.03 -0.13 3.39
N CYS A 106 -11.58 1.01 3.91
CA CYS A 106 -10.46 1.77 3.39
C CYS A 106 -9.34 2.00 4.43
N PRO A 107 -8.77 0.94 5.03
CA PRO A 107 -7.76 1.09 6.08
C PRO A 107 -6.45 1.65 5.52
N ILE A 108 -5.68 2.32 6.38
CA ILE A 108 -4.27 2.58 6.14
C ILE A 108 -3.47 1.37 6.58
N ILE A 109 -2.64 0.86 5.68
CA ILE A 109 -1.60 -0.12 5.97
C ILE A 109 -0.29 0.62 6.16
N ILE A 110 0.37 0.33 7.27
CA ILE A 110 1.67 0.88 7.64
C ILE A 110 2.65 -0.29 7.70
N ILE A 111 3.63 -0.33 6.81
CA ILE A 111 4.63 -1.41 6.76
C ILE A 111 5.93 -0.90 7.38
N ASP A 112 6.43 -1.56 8.42
CA ASP A 112 7.78 -1.36 8.97
C ASP A 112 8.75 -2.27 8.23
N LEU A 113 9.51 -1.66 7.32
CA LEU A 113 10.46 -2.33 6.43
C LEU A 113 11.68 -2.88 7.17
N PHE A 114 11.97 -2.38 8.37
CA PHE A 114 13.20 -2.69 9.10
C PHE A 114 12.96 -3.80 10.11
N ASN A 115 11.73 -3.96 10.59
CA ASN A 115 11.36 -4.94 11.60
C ASN A 115 10.43 -6.04 11.07
N ASP A 116 10.15 -6.06 9.75
CA ASP A 116 9.25 -7.02 9.10
C ASP A 116 7.88 -7.08 9.80
N LYS A 117 7.28 -5.92 10.03
CA LYS A 117 5.98 -5.76 10.69
C LYS A 117 5.04 -4.89 9.89
N PHE A 118 3.75 -4.97 10.20
CA PHE A 118 2.77 -4.01 9.73
C PHE A 118 1.81 -3.60 10.84
N ALA A 119 1.13 -2.48 10.64
CA ALA A 119 -0.04 -2.08 11.41
C ALA A 119 -1.15 -1.67 10.44
N SER A 120 -2.39 -1.78 10.91
CA SER A 120 -3.56 -1.22 10.23
C SER A 120 -4.13 -0.09 11.08
N ALA A 121 -4.63 0.94 10.42
CA ALA A 121 -5.36 2.02 11.07
C ALA A 121 -6.58 2.41 10.22
N ASP A 122 -7.75 2.44 10.83
CA ASP A 122 -8.96 2.88 10.14
C ASP A 122 -9.02 4.39 10.05
N ILE A 123 -9.33 4.89 8.84
CA ILE A 123 -9.79 6.27 8.67
C ILE A 123 -11.28 6.19 8.37
N HIS A 124 -12.11 6.84 9.19
CA HIS A 124 -13.54 7.01 8.89
C HIS A 124 -13.82 7.99 7.74
N ALA A 125 -12.77 8.47 7.07
CA ALA A 125 -12.89 9.39 5.95
C ALA A 125 -13.11 8.60 4.65
N ASN A 126 -14.25 8.80 3.99
CA ASN A 126 -14.55 8.31 2.64
C ASN A 126 -13.69 9.02 1.57
N THR A 127 -12.44 9.35 1.87
CA THR A 127 -11.59 10.17 1.03
C THR A 127 -10.91 9.27 0.01
N THR A 128 -11.19 9.52 -1.27
CA THR A 128 -10.60 8.80 -2.41
C THR A 128 -9.09 9.01 -2.50
N CYS A 129 -8.60 10.14 -2.00
CA CYS A 129 -7.18 10.48 -1.97
C CYS A 129 -6.77 10.79 -0.53
N SER A 130 -5.64 10.22 -0.09
CA SER A 130 -5.00 10.56 1.19
C SER A 130 -3.55 10.91 0.92
N THR A 131 -3.07 11.97 1.55
CA THR A 131 -1.64 12.29 1.60
C THR A 131 -1.11 12.05 3.00
N PHE A 132 0.08 11.48 3.07
CA PHE A 132 0.73 11.11 4.31
C PHE A 132 1.88 12.06 4.59
N LYS A 133 1.92 12.61 5.81
CA LYS A 133 3.00 13.49 6.25
C LYS A 133 3.50 13.04 7.61
N GLU A 134 4.73 12.53 7.64
CA GLU A 134 5.44 12.32 8.90
C GLU A 134 5.73 13.69 9.55
N LEU A 135 5.26 13.88 10.79
CA LEU A 135 5.52 15.10 11.56
C LEU A 135 6.80 14.96 12.40
N ASN A 136 7.06 13.75 12.87
CA ASN A 136 8.27 13.34 13.59
C ASN A 136 8.30 11.81 13.68
N SER A 137 9.35 11.27 14.31
CA SER A 137 9.59 9.83 14.46
C SER A 137 8.48 9.04 15.16
N ASN A 138 7.51 9.70 15.81
CA ASN A 138 6.39 9.05 16.49
C ASN A 138 5.00 9.47 15.95
N GLN A 139 4.93 10.31 14.92
CA GLN A 139 3.66 10.88 14.45
C GLN A 139 3.53 10.91 12.93
N ILE A 140 2.38 10.46 12.45
CA ILE A 140 1.96 10.61 11.07
C ILE A 140 0.61 11.31 10.98
N LEU A 141 0.57 12.32 10.12
CA LEU A 141 -0.65 13.01 9.74
C LEU A 141 -1.15 12.47 8.41
N VAL A 142 -2.42 12.11 8.37
CA VAL A 142 -3.11 11.72 7.14
C VAL A 142 -4.13 12.78 6.80
N THR A 143 -3.94 13.40 5.64
CA THR A 143 -4.76 14.52 5.18
C THR A 143 -5.48 14.16 3.90
N SER A 144 -6.67 14.71 3.68
CA SER A 144 -7.39 14.58 2.41
C SER A 144 -7.24 15.87 1.60
N PRO A 145 -6.68 15.80 0.38
CA PRO A 145 -6.52 16.98 -0.46
C PRO A 145 -7.85 17.48 -1.05
N LEU A 146 -8.93 16.70 -0.98
CA LEU A 146 -10.22 17.04 -1.57
C LEU A 146 -11.09 17.80 -0.56
N ILE A 147 -11.13 19.10 -0.81
CA ILE A 147 -11.83 20.17 -0.10
C ILE A 147 -13.32 19.85 0.09
N LYS A 148 -13.70 19.53 1.33
CA LYS A 148 -14.79 20.14 2.12
C LYS A 148 -14.41 19.93 3.60
N LYS A 149 -14.56 20.96 4.43
CA LYS A 149 -14.17 21.03 5.88
C LYS A 149 -14.81 19.96 6.81
N GLU A 150 -15.44 18.93 6.27
CA GLU A 150 -16.14 17.89 7.03
C GLU A 150 -15.27 16.66 7.29
N HIS A 151 -14.09 16.54 6.66
CA HIS A 151 -13.13 15.47 6.95
C HIS A 151 -11.94 16.05 7.71
N GLU A 152 -11.79 15.65 8.96
CA GLU A 152 -10.69 16.05 9.83
C GLU A 152 -9.41 15.30 9.43
N ASP A 153 -8.30 16.02 9.43
CA ASP A 153 -6.98 15.40 9.34
C ASP A 153 -6.83 14.41 10.49
N VAL A 154 -6.36 13.20 10.20
CA VAL A 154 -6.20 12.16 11.22
C VAL A 154 -4.74 12.05 11.60
N LEU A 155 -4.47 12.28 12.88
CA LEU A 155 -3.15 12.10 13.48
C LEU A 155 -3.05 10.71 14.11
N PHE A 156 -2.10 9.90 13.65
CA PHE A 156 -1.76 8.63 14.27
C PHE A 156 -0.43 8.72 15.01
N MET A 157 -0.41 8.12 16.21
CA MET A 157 0.81 7.93 16.99
C MET A 157 1.32 6.51 16.74
N PHE A 158 2.59 6.32 16.36
CA PHE A 158 3.14 4.97 16.15
C PHE A 158 3.07 4.11 17.42
N SER A 159 3.15 4.73 18.60
CA SER A 159 3.00 4.07 19.90
C SER A 159 1.60 3.52 20.18
N GLN A 160 0.58 3.96 19.45
CA GLN A 160 -0.81 3.49 19.58
C GLN A 160 -1.15 2.39 18.57
N LEU A 161 -0.29 2.18 17.57
CA LEU A 161 -0.49 1.15 16.56
C LEU A 161 -0.24 -0.23 17.16
N LYS A 162 -1.15 -1.16 16.85
CA LYS A 162 -0.93 -2.58 17.09
C LYS A 162 -0.14 -3.15 15.91
N TRP A 163 1.06 -3.63 16.21
CA TRP A 163 1.95 -4.21 15.20
C TRP A 163 1.81 -5.73 15.12
N PHE A 164 1.84 -6.23 13.90
CA PHE A 164 1.75 -7.65 13.55
C PHE A 164 2.93 -8.03 12.63
N PRO A 165 3.37 -9.29 12.61
CA PRO A 165 4.35 -9.77 11.64
C PRO A 165 3.90 -9.54 10.19
N ILE A 166 4.81 -9.10 9.31
CA ILE A 166 4.46 -8.79 7.91
C ILE A 166 3.89 -9.99 7.14
N LEU A 167 4.31 -11.21 7.50
CA LEU A 167 3.83 -12.45 6.87
C LEU A 167 2.34 -12.72 7.15
N GLU A 168 1.77 -12.13 8.20
CA GLU A 168 0.35 -12.25 8.54
C GLU A 168 -0.53 -11.32 7.71
N LEU A 169 0.05 -10.38 6.94
CA LEU A 169 -0.71 -9.34 6.23
C LEU A 169 -1.75 -9.92 5.25
N ASN A 170 -1.41 -11.01 4.54
CA ASN A 170 -2.36 -11.69 3.65
C ASN A 170 -3.50 -12.41 4.38
N GLN A 171 -3.32 -12.71 5.67
CA GLN A 171 -4.30 -13.42 6.50
C GLN A 171 -5.05 -12.45 7.42
N PHE A 172 -4.71 -11.17 7.38
CA PHE A 172 -5.25 -10.17 8.29
C PHE A 172 -6.74 -9.91 8.00
N GLN A 173 -7.55 -9.94 9.05
CA GLN A 173 -8.97 -9.63 9.00
C GLN A 173 -9.18 -8.24 9.59
N PHE A 174 -9.90 -7.39 8.84
CA PHE A 174 -10.23 -6.01 9.20
C PHE A 174 -11.61 -5.92 9.84
#